data_AF-A0A961JTF4-F1
#
_entry.id   AF-A0A961JTF4-F1
#
_cell.length_a   1.000
_cell.length_b   1.000
_cell.length_c   1.000
_cell.angle_alpha   90.00
_cell.angle_beta   90.00
_cell.angle_gamma   90.00
#
_symmetry.space_group_name_H-M   'P 1'
#
loop_
_entity.id
_entity.type
_entity.pdbx_description
1 polymer ?
#
loop_
_entity_poly.entity_id
_entity_poly.type
_entity_poly.pdbx_seq_one_letter_code
_entity_poly.pdbx_strand_id
1 'polypeptide(L)'
;MTTIQDHELRYALANELHARPFPALAAPCFAAFLAIKRPSDAAGRDRAADLAHLIALLDRFGAAHPPEGANHYFGEIGKYRLKWEQHTEFVTYTIFGDGNAERPFDPNVFAVFPADWLGEAPGVRVTSALIRVEKMPSRDAMREKIDSWFVPESVAASDVLDGAAV
;
A
#
# COMPACT_ATOMS: atom_id res chain seq x y z
N MET A 1 25.65 9.95 37.19
CA MET A 1 25.62 9.41 35.81
C MET A 1 25.73 10.60 34.88
N THR A 2 26.86 10.75 34.18
CA THR A 2 27.04 11.83 33.20
C THR A 2 26.11 11.54 32.03
N THR A 3 25.02 12.29 31.95
CA THR A 3 24.08 12.23 30.83
C THR A 3 24.76 12.85 29.62
N ILE A 4 25.04 12.04 28.60
CA ILE A 4 25.49 12.53 27.29
C ILE A 4 24.46 13.55 26.76
N GLN A 5 24.93 14.64 26.15
CA GLN A 5 24.05 15.63 25.54
C GLN A 5 23.29 15.02 24.36
N ASP A 6 21.98 15.22 24.34
CA ASP A 6 21.15 14.79 23.22
C ASP A 6 21.41 15.65 21.98
N HIS A 7 21.43 15.00 20.82
CA HIS A 7 21.51 15.67 19.53
C HIS A 7 20.28 16.57 19.31
N GLU A 8 20.45 17.74 18.70
CA GLU A 8 19.37 18.74 18.51
C GLU A 8 18.14 18.17 17.79
N LEU A 9 18.36 17.27 16.83
CA LEU A 9 17.30 16.59 16.08
C LEU A 9 16.70 15.35 16.76
N ARG A 10 17.17 14.95 17.95
CA ARG A 10 16.76 13.68 18.59
C ARG A 10 15.24 13.56 18.72
N TYR A 11 14.58 14.60 19.22
CA TYR A 11 13.13 14.60 19.41
C TYR A 11 12.37 14.66 18.09
N ALA A 12 12.87 15.43 17.12
CA ALA A 12 12.26 15.50 15.79
C ALA A 12 12.30 14.14 15.08
N LEU A 13 13.46 13.46 15.11
CA LEU A 13 13.64 12.13 14.54
C LEU A 13 12.80 11.07 15.27
N ALA A 14 12.74 11.14 16.60
CA ALA A 14 11.89 10.25 17.38
C ALA A 14 10.40 10.42 17.02
N ASN A 15 9.95 11.66 16.85
CA ASN A 15 8.57 11.96 16.47
C ASN A 15 8.27 11.56 15.01
N GLU A 16 9.24 11.59 14.11
CA GLU A 16 9.07 11.10 12.73
C GLU A 16 8.67 9.62 12.70
N LEU A 17 9.23 8.80 13.60
CA LEU A 17 8.87 7.39 13.72
C LEU A 17 7.39 7.21 14.13
N HIS A 18 6.86 8.12 14.95
CA HIS A 18 5.47 8.10 15.42
C HIS A 18 4.48 8.77 14.46
N ALA A 19 4.96 9.58 13.51
CA ALA A 19 4.11 10.33 12.56
C ALA A 19 3.54 9.47 11.43
N ARG A 20 3.86 8.17 11.37
CA ARG A 20 3.47 7.25 10.29
C ARG A 20 2.53 6.14 10.81
N PRO A 21 1.38 6.45 11.43
CA PRO A 21 0.46 5.42 11.92
C PRO A 21 -0.05 4.58 10.75
N PHE A 22 -0.10 3.26 10.95
CA PHE A 22 -0.76 2.37 10.00
C PHE A 22 -2.27 2.67 10.00
N PRO A 23 -2.91 2.69 8.82
CA PRO A 23 -4.35 2.87 8.76
C PRO A 23 -5.04 1.70 9.46
N ALA A 24 -5.96 2.02 10.38
CA ALA A 24 -6.88 1.04 10.92
C ALA A 24 -7.91 0.67 9.84
N LEU A 25 -8.08 -0.62 9.60
CA LEU A 25 -9.01 -1.16 8.61
C LEU A 25 -10.09 -1.98 9.33
N ALA A 26 -11.33 -1.85 8.85
CA ALA A 26 -12.46 -2.64 9.34
C ALA A 26 -12.93 -3.58 8.23
N ALA A 27 -13.13 -4.86 8.56
CA ALA A 27 -13.68 -5.83 7.61
C ALA A 27 -15.21 -5.63 7.43
N PRO A 28 -15.75 -5.76 6.21
CA PRO A 28 -15.05 -6.07 4.96
C PRO A 28 -14.35 -4.85 4.36
N CYS A 29 -13.13 -5.05 3.87
CA CYS A 29 -12.37 -4.06 3.11
C CYS A 29 -11.37 -4.75 2.19
N PHE A 30 -10.74 -3.99 1.30
CA PHE A 30 -9.68 -4.47 0.44
C PHE A 30 -8.49 -3.50 0.44
N ALA A 31 -7.35 -4.00 -0.04
CA ALA A 31 -6.25 -3.16 -0.47
C ALA A 31 -5.72 -3.56 -1.86
N ALA A 32 -5.31 -2.56 -2.64
CA ALA A 32 -4.57 -2.76 -3.88
C ALA A 32 -3.16 -2.18 -3.73
N PHE A 33 -2.15 -3.04 -3.81
CA PHE A 33 -0.75 -2.70 -3.59
C PHE A 33 0.03 -2.71 -4.90
N LEU A 34 0.88 -1.72 -5.09
CA LEU A 34 1.77 -1.59 -6.24
C LEU A 34 3.14 -1.07 -5.80
N ALA A 35 4.20 -1.76 -6.21
CA ALA A 35 5.58 -1.31 -6.01
C ALA A 35 6.27 -1.07 -7.35
N ILE A 36 6.84 0.12 -7.54
CA ILE A 36 7.51 0.54 -8.78
C ILE A 36 8.97 0.89 -8.46
N LYS A 37 9.89 0.38 -9.28
CA LYS A 37 11.35 0.57 -9.15
C LYS A 37 11.94 0.92 -10.51
N ARG A 38 12.97 1.76 -10.55
CA ARG A 38 13.80 1.91 -11.77
C ARG A 38 14.51 0.59 -12.10
N PRO A 39 14.60 0.20 -13.39
CA PRO A 39 15.35 -0.99 -13.78
C PRO A 39 16.84 -0.94 -13.44
N SER A 40 17.43 0.25 -13.50
CA SER A 40 18.85 0.50 -13.27
C SER A 40 19.04 1.70 -12.34
N ASP A 41 20.10 1.66 -11.53
CA ASP A 41 20.46 2.68 -10.54
C ASP A 41 19.26 3.16 -9.70
N ALA A 42 18.60 2.20 -9.05
CA ALA A 42 17.38 2.47 -8.31
C ALA A 42 17.60 3.38 -7.09
N ALA A 43 18.78 3.32 -6.47
CA ALA A 43 19.15 4.20 -5.37
C ALA A 43 19.39 5.65 -5.84
N GLY A 44 19.99 5.84 -7.03
CA GLY A 44 20.26 7.13 -7.65
C GLY A 44 19.10 7.70 -8.49
N ARG A 45 17.92 7.08 -8.45
CA ARG A 45 16.76 7.51 -9.24
C ARG A 45 16.32 8.94 -8.92
N ASP A 46 15.66 9.56 -9.90
CA ASP A 46 15.02 10.86 -9.72
C ASP A 46 13.76 10.74 -8.82
N ARG A 47 13.91 11.17 -7.57
CA ARG A 47 12.83 11.22 -6.58
C ARG A 47 11.76 12.27 -6.91
N ALA A 48 12.07 13.28 -7.71
CA ALA A 48 11.09 14.26 -8.14
C ALA A 48 10.15 13.68 -9.21
N ALA A 49 10.66 12.79 -10.08
CA ALA A 49 9.82 12.06 -11.04
C ALA A 49 8.81 11.15 -10.34
N ASP A 50 9.20 10.48 -9.26
CA ASP A 50 8.30 9.69 -8.41
C ASP A 50 7.18 10.55 -7.79
N LEU A 51 7.53 11.73 -7.26
CA LEU A 51 6.58 12.66 -6.67
C LEU A 51 5.62 13.24 -7.73
N ALA A 52 6.14 13.61 -8.90
CA ALA A 52 5.35 14.08 -10.03
C ALA A 52 4.36 12.98 -10.50
N HIS A 53 4.79 11.72 -10.49
CA HIS A 53 3.92 10.60 -10.83
C HIS A 53 2.80 10.38 -9.80
N LEU A 54 3.08 10.54 -8.50
CA LEU A 54 2.04 10.60 -7.47
C LEU A 54 1.06 11.76 -7.72
N ILE A 55 1.55 12.98 -7.96
CA ILE A 55 0.71 14.16 -8.19
C ILE A 55 -0.23 13.94 -9.39
N ALA A 56 0.26 13.37 -10.49
CA ALA A 56 -0.55 13.02 -11.64
C ALA A 56 -1.70 12.04 -11.31
N LEU A 57 -1.52 11.16 -10.32
CA LEU A 57 -2.60 10.33 -9.81
C LEU A 57 -3.59 11.16 -9.00
N LEU A 58 -3.09 11.98 -8.06
CA LEU A 58 -3.91 12.81 -7.18
C LEU A 58 -4.79 13.80 -7.96
N ASP A 59 -4.26 14.40 -9.02
CA ASP A 59 -4.98 15.33 -9.90
C ASP A 59 -6.20 14.68 -10.55
N ARG A 60 -6.10 13.41 -10.98
CA ARG A 60 -7.21 12.66 -11.56
C ARG A 60 -8.36 12.43 -10.57
N PHE A 61 -8.04 12.40 -9.28
CA PHE A 61 -9.01 12.26 -8.20
C PHE A 61 -9.39 13.60 -7.54
N GLY A 62 -8.80 14.72 -7.97
CA GLY A 62 -9.00 16.04 -7.36
C GLY A 62 -8.54 16.11 -5.89
N ALA A 63 -7.54 15.32 -5.51
CA ALA A 63 -7.06 15.22 -4.13
C ALA A 63 -5.95 16.24 -3.82
N ALA A 64 -5.81 16.59 -2.54
CA ALA A 64 -4.77 17.51 -2.08
C ALA A 64 -3.36 16.90 -2.28
N HIS A 65 -2.40 17.75 -2.66
CA HIS A 65 -1.02 17.34 -2.89
C HIS A 65 -0.21 17.30 -1.59
N PRO A 66 0.80 16.40 -1.50
CA PRO A 66 1.81 16.49 -0.46
C PRO A 66 2.65 17.78 -0.59
N PRO A 67 3.30 18.25 0.50
CA PRO A 67 4.27 19.33 0.41
C PRO A 67 5.47 18.95 -0.46
N GLU A 68 6.19 19.96 -0.95
CA GLU A 68 7.43 19.75 -1.72
C GLU A 68 8.46 18.95 -0.90
N GLY A 69 9.13 18.00 -1.55
CA GLY A 69 10.12 17.14 -0.91
C GLY A 69 9.55 16.04 -0.02
N ALA A 70 8.22 15.86 0.04
CA ALA A 70 7.61 14.78 0.79
C ALA A 70 8.07 13.40 0.29
N ASN A 71 8.41 12.52 1.23
CA ASN A 71 8.75 11.12 0.98
C ASN A 71 7.62 10.15 1.35
N HIS A 72 6.47 10.67 1.78
CA HIS A 72 5.27 9.92 2.11
C HIS A 72 4.03 10.77 1.87
N TYR A 73 2.90 10.10 1.62
CA TYR A 73 1.59 10.72 1.53
C TYR A 73 0.53 9.75 2.05
N PHE A 74 -0.43 10.26 2.79
CA PHE A 74 -1.63 9.52 3.15
C PHE A 74 -2.84 10.44 3.05
N GLY A 75 -3.82 10.08 2.23
CA GLY A 75 -4.98 10.93 1.98
C GLY A 75 -6.12 10.21 1.29
N GLU A 76 -7.29 10.85 1.28
CA GLU A 76 -8.47 10.37 0.57
C GLU A 76 -8.36 10.68 -0.93
N ILE A 77 -8.73 9.71 -1.77
CA ILE A 77 -8.87 9.85 -3.21
C ILE A 77 -10.23 9.29 -3.65
N GLY A 78 -11.23 10.17 -3.74
CA GLY A 78 -12.62 9.77 -3.93
C GLY A 78 -13.12 8.91 -2.78
N LYS A 79 -13.60 7.69 -3.08
CA LYS A 79 -14.10 6.73 -2.06
C LYS A 79 -13.00 5.86 -1.43
N TYR A 80 -11.74 6.07 -1.82
CA TYR A 80 -10.61 5.28 -1.36
C TYR A 80 -9.64 6.12 -0.53
N ARG A 81 -8.74 5.46 0.18
CA ARG A 81 -7.58 6.08 0.83
C ARG A 81 -6.31 5.61 0.15
N LEU A 82 -5.40 6.52 -0.18
CA LEU A 82 -4.10 6.22 -0.76
C LEU A 82 -3.01 6.43 0.29
N LYS A 83 -2.17 5.41 0.49
CA LYS A 83 -0.86 5.54 1.12
C LYS A 83 0.21 5.44 0.02
N TRP A 84 1.09 6.43 -0.04
CA TRP A 84 2.27 6.42 -0.90
C TRP A 84 3.53 6.59 -0.07
N GLU A 85 4.55 5.80 -0.36
CA GLU A 85 5.83 5.84 0.36
C GLU A 85 6.99 5.79 -0.62
N GLN A 86 7.91 6.74 -0.49
CA GLN A 86 9.12 6.85 -1.27
C GLN A 86 10.30 6.28 -0.49
N HIS A 87 10.72 5.07 -0.86
CA HIS A 87 11.87 4.40 -0.26
C HIS A 87 13.18 4.77 -1.00
N THR A 88 14.29 4.20 -0.55
CA THR A 88 15.61 4.43 -1.17
C THR A 88 15.67 3.92 -2.60
N GLU A 89 15.08 2.77 -2.91
CA GLU A 89 15.18 2.16 -4.24
C GLU A 89 13.86 2.13 -5.03
N PHE A 90 12.72 2.22 -4.36
CA PHE A 90 11.40 2.04 -4.98
C PHE A 90 10.36 2.93 -4.32
N VAL A 91 9.20 3.05 -4.97
CA VAL A 91 8.00 3.67 -4.39
C VAL A 91 6.91 2.62 -4.23
N THR A 92 6.04 2.81 -3.24
CA THR A 92 4.84 2.00 -3.08
C THR A 92 3.59 2.85 -3.12
N TYR A 93 2.52 2.28 -3.68
CA TYR A 93 1.17 2.80 -3.65
C TYR A 93 0.29 1.72 -3.02
N THR A 94 -0.45 2.08 -1.96
CA THR A 94 -1.43 1.20 -1.33
C THR A 94 -2.77 1.91 -1.29
N ILE A 95 -3.73 1.37 -2.03
CA ILE A 95 -5.11 1.82 -1.99
C ILE A 95 -5.85 1.01 -0.94
N PHE A 96 -6.66 1.66 -0.13
CA PHE A 96 -7.60 1.03 0.79
C PHE A 96 -9.02 1.42 0.40
N GLY A 97 -9.92 0.44 0.34
CA GLY A 97 -11.33 0.67 0.08
C GLY A 97 -12.21 -0.17 1.00
N ASP A 98 -13.37 0.36 1.32
CA ASP A 98 -14.35 -0.32 2.15
C ASP A 98 -15.15 -1.33 1.32
N GLY A 99 -15.61 -2.39 1.97
CA GLY A 99 -16.31 -3.49 1.32
C GLY A 99 -15.37 -4.39 0.52
N ASN A 100 -15.98 -5.34 -0.17
CA ASN A 100 -15.27 -6.30 -1.02
C ASN A 100 -16.05 -6.48 -2.32
N ALA A 101 -15.33 -6.67 -3.43
CA ALA A 101 -15.97 -7.08 -4.69
C ALA A 101 -16.68 -8.43 -4.51
N GLU A 102 -17.78 -8.62 -5.25
CA GLU A 102 -18.52 -9.90 -5.22
C GLU A 102 -17.62 -11.04 -5.73
N ARG A 103 -16.93 -10.81 -6.86
CA ARG A 103 -15.88 -11.71 -7.34
C ARG A 103 -14.63 -11.60 -6.46
N PRO A 104 -14.16 -12.69 -5.85
CA PRO A 104 -12.89 -12.72 -5.11
C PRO A 104 -11.72 -12.30 -6.02
N PHE A 105 -10.87 -11.40 -5.52
CA PHE A 105 -9.69 -10.88 -6.24
C PHE A 105 -10.02 -10.31 -7.63
N ASP A 106 -11.17 -9.65 -7.77
CA ASP A 106 -11.57 -9.01 -9.02
C ASP A 106 -10.51 -7.99 -9.50
N PRO A 107 -9.95 -8.13 -10.72
CA PRO A 107 -8.95 -7.20 -11.24
C PRO A 107 -9.46 -5.76 -11.35
N ASN A 108 -10.78 -5.53 -11.41
CA ASN A 108 -11.37 -4.20 -11.40
C ASN A 108 -11.07 -3.42 -10.11
N VAL A 109 -10.75 -4.11 -9.02
CA VAL A 109 -10.30 -3.46 -7.78
C VAL A 109 -8.98 -2.71 -8.00
N PHE A 110 -8.14 -3.18 -8.93
CA PHE A 110 -6.88 -2.53 -9.29
C PHE A 110 -7.06 -1.37 -10.29
N ALA A 111 -8.24 -1.21 -10.89
CA ALA A 111 -8.53 -0.16 -11.88
C ALA A 111 -8.54 1.26 -11.29
N VAL A 112 -8.44 1.39 -9.96
CA VAL A 112 -8.11 2.64 -9.27
C VAL A 112 -6.79 3.25 -9.76
N PHE A 113 -5.87 2.42 -10.26
CA PHE A 113 -4.69 2.85 -11.00
C PHE A 113 -5.01 2.88 -12.50
N PRO A 114 -5.18 4.06 -13.11
CA PRO A 114 -5.53 4.16 -14.53
C PRO A 114 -4.44 3.54 -15.42
N ALA A 115 -4.82 2.88 -16.50
CA ALA A 115 -3.88 2.17 -17.38
C ALA A 115 -2.89 3.10 -18.09
N ASP A 116 -3.35 4.29 -18.49
CA ASP A 116 -2.52 5.33 -19.08
C ASP A 116 -1.54 5.91 -18.05
N TRP A 117 -1.99 6.16 -16.82
CA TRP A 117 -1.11 6.53 -15.72
C TRP A 117 -0.06 5.44 -15.45
N LEU A 118 -0.43 4.17 -15.37
CA LEU A 118 0.51 3.07 -15.22
C LEU A 118 1.54 3.00 -16.37
N GLY A 119 1.14 3.37 -17.59
CA GLY A 119 2.02 3.44 -18.75
C GLY A 119 3.07 4.55 -18.68
N GLU A 120 2.83 5.58 -17.89
CA GLU A 120 3.73 6.72 -17.66
C GLU A 120 4.59 6.56 -16.40
N ALA A 121 4.52 5.41 -15.72
CA ALA A 121 5.29 5.15 -14.52
C ALA A 121 6.80 5.35 -14.74
N PRO A 122 7.51 6.08 -13.86
CA PRO A 122 8.94 6.32 -13.99
C PRO A 122 9.78 5.10 -13.59
N GLY A 123 9.35 3.88 -13.95
CA GLY A 123 9.99 2.63 -13.58
C GLY A 123 9.20 1.41 -14.04
N VAL A 124 9.54 0.25 -13.49
CA VAL A 124 8.87 -1.02 -13.74
C VAL A 124 8.25 -1.56 -12.46
N ARG A 125 7.16 -2.31 -12.60
CA ARG A 125 6.52 -3.00 -11.48
C ARG A 125 7.46 -4.08 -10.92
N VAL A 126 7.78 -3.98 -9.64
CA VAL A 126 8.47 -5.05 -8.89
C VAL A 126 7.45 -6.09 -8.44
N THR A 127 6.33 -5.63 -7.87
CA THR A 127 5.25 -6.49 -7.40
C THR A 127 3.94 -5.72 -7.36
N SER A 128 2.84 -6.46 -7.33
CA SER A 128 1.50 -5.95 -7.03
C SER A 128 0.69 -7.03 -6.32
N ALA A 129 -0.21 -6.62 -5.45
CA ALA A 129 -1.09 -7.54 -4.75
C ALA A 129 -2.51 -6.97 -4.63
N LEU A 130 -3.51 -7.85 -4.75
CA LEU A 130 -4.88 -7.58 -4.31
C LEU A 130 -5.07 -8.30 -2.98
N ILE A 131 -5.39 -7.52 -1.95
CA ILE A 131 -5.60 -8.01 -0.59
C ILE A 131 -7.08 -7.88 -0.30
N ARG A 132 -7.72 -8.99 0.04
CA ARG A 132 -9.13 -9.05 0.46
C ARG A 132 -9.16 -9.29 1.96
N VAL A 133 -9.88 -8.46 2.71
CA VAL A 133 -10.05 -8.61 4.15
C VAL A 133 -11.53 -8.87 4.43
N GLU A 134 -11.81 -10.02 5.03
CA GLU A 134 -13.17 -10.45 5.36
C GLU A 134 -13.32 -10.71 6.86
N LYS A 135 -14.57 -10.76 7.32
CA LYS A 135 -14.86 -11.37 8.63
C LYS A 135 -14.56 -12.86 8.52
N MET A 136 -13.74 -13.37 9.43
CA MET A 136 -13.35 -14.77 9.48
C MET A 136 -14.61 -15.66 9.59
N PRO A 137 -14.86 -16.55 8.61
CA PRO A 137 -15.96 -17.51 8.69
C PRO A 137 -15.55 -18.72 9.56
N SER A 138 -16.36 -19.78 9.58
CA SER A 138 -15.92 -21.05 10.17
C SER A 138 -14.70 -21.60 9.41
N ARG A 139 -13.91 -22.44 10.07
CA ARG A 139 -12.70 -23.03 9.47
C ARG A 139 -13.00 -23.85 8.22
N ASP A 140 -14.12 -24.58 8.21
CA ASP A 140 -14.54 -25.38 7.06
C ASP A 140 -14.94 -24.49 5.88
N ALA A 141 -15.73 -23.43 6.13
CA ALA A 141 -16.10 -22.47 5.10
C ALA A 141 -14.87 -21.70 4.57
N MET A 142 -13.87 -21.46 5.42
CA MET A 142 -12.63 -20.83 4.98
C MET A 142 -11.78 -21.76 4.10
N ARG A 143 -11.75 -23.06 4.42
CA ARG A 143 -11.11 -24.08 3.57
C ARG A 143 -11.78 -24.15 2.20
N GLU A 144 -13.11 -24.23 2.16
CA GLU A 144 -13.87 -24.23 0.90
C GLU A 144 -13.57 -22.99 0.05
N LYS A 145 -13.46 -21.82 0.69
CA LYS A 145 -13.05 -20.57 0.03
C LYS A 145 -11.65 -20.68 -0.56
N ILE A 146 -10.65 -21.09 0.22
CA ILE A 146 -9.26 -21.25 -0.26
C ILE A 146 -9.22 -22.20 -1.47
N ASP A 147 -9.86 -23.35 -1.37
CA ASP A 147 -9.90 -24.37 -2.43
C ASP A 147 -10.59 -23.83 -3.71
N SER A 148 -11.58 -22.95 -3.56
CA SER A 148 -12.29 -22.34 -4.70
C SER A 148 -11.55 -21.14 -5.33
N TRP A 149 -10.72 -20.43 -4.56
CA TRP A 149 -10.08 -19.19 -5.00
C TRP A 149 -8.68 -19.38 -5.53
N PHE A 150 -7.96 -20.39 -5.04
CA PHE A 150 -6.56 -20.62 -5.34
C PHE A 150 -6.31 -22.01 -5.89
N VAL A 151 -5.23 -22.14 -6.66
CA VAL A 151 -4.73 -23.44 -7.10
C VAL A 151 -4.13 -24.16 -5.88
N PRO A 152 -4.62 -25.36 -5.50
CA PRO A 152 -4.21 -26.04 -4.27
C PRO A 152 -2.70 -26.25 -4.13
N GLU A 153 -1.99 -26.49 -5.24
CA GLU A 153 -0.55 -26.72 -5.26
C GLU A 153 0.28 -25.43 -5.11
N SER A 154 -0.36 -24.27 -5.14
CA SER A 154 0.27 -22.94 -5.11
C SER A 154 -0.19 -22.07 -3.95
N VAL A 155 -0.92 -22.63 -2.97
CA VAL A 155 -1.41 -21.90 -1.80
C VAL A 155 -0.72 -22.35 -0.52
N ALA A 156 -0.37 -21.37 0.31
CA ALA A 156 0.03 -21.57 1.69
C ALA A 156 -0.89 -20.74 2.56
N ALA A 157 -1.37 -21.33 3.66
CA ALA A 157 -2.25 -20.68 4.62
C ALA A 157 -1.69 -20.87 6.04
N SER A 158 -1.84 -19.86 6.89
CA SER A 158 -1.41 -19.90 8.28
C SER A 158 -2.39 -19.13 9.14
N ASP A 159 -2.75 -19.70 10.28
CA ASP A 159 -3.53 -18.98 11.28
C ASP A 159 -2.63 -17.94 11.99
N VAL A 160 -3.20 -16.80 12.38
CA VAL A 160 -2.52 -15.77 13.19
C VAL A 160 -3.34 -15.46 14.45
N LEU A 161 -2.66 -15.02 15.52
CA LEU A 161 -3.28 -14.66 16.81
C LEU A 161 -4.25 -15.73 17.33
N ASP A 162 -3.76 -16.96 17.54
CA ASP A 162 -4.54 -18.10 18.03
C ASP A 162 -5.82 -18.41 17.22
N GLY A 163 -5.78 -18.17 15.90
CA GLY A 163 -6.90 -18.47 14.99
C GLY A 163 -7.87 -17.30 14.78
N ALA A 164 -7.48 -16.07 15.13
CA ALA A 164 -8.30 -14.89 14.87
C ALA A 164 -8.42 -14.53 13.39
N ALA A 165 -7.46 -14.97 12.56
CA ALA A 165 -7.48 -14.85 11.10
C ALA A 165 -6.61 -15.94 10.45
N VAL A 166 -6.81 -16.15 9.14
CA VAL A 166 -6.01 -17.03 8.26
C VAL A 166 -5.65 -16.31 6.96
#